data_AF-A0A9E1RNC2-F1
#
_entry.id   AF-A0A9E1RNC2-F1
#
_cell.length_a   1.000
_cell.length_b   1.000
_cell.length_c   1.000
_cell.angle_alpha   90.00
_cell.angle_beta   90.00
_cell.angle_gamma   90.00
#
_symmetry.space_group_name_H-M   'P 1'
#
loop_
_entity.id
_entity.type
_entity.pdbx_description
1 polymer ?
#
loop_
_entity_poly.entity_id
_entity_poly.type
_entity_poly.pdbx_seq_one_letter_code
_entity_poly.pdbx_strand_id
1 'polypeptide(L)'
;PTLKDDGTYGLYGYHDMDVSLRPLTKVHPVTGRTNLLLGRHAHNIVGMDEADSTELIDRINAAAAQPPRTYQHQWTEGEAVLWDNRCIMHRGVPWKMDEPRRMWHTRIAGDPATESAVNHTSAELSPQAVAMKAQLFD
;
A
#
# COMPACT_ATOMS: atom_id res chain seq x y z
N PRO A 1 2.71 17.04 1.69
CA PRO A 1 3.60 17.13 0.51
C PRO A 1 5.05 17.27 0.99
N THR A 2 5.96 16.45 0.45
CA THR A 2 7.38 16.48 0.81
C THR A 2 8.07 17.53 -0.04
N LEU A 3 8.83 18.43 0.58
CA LEU A 3 9.63 19.41 -0.15
C LEU A 3 10.82 18.68 -0.79
N LYS A 4 10.97 18.81 -2.12
CA LYS A 4 12.12 18.31 -2.87
C LYS A 4 13.25 19.35 -2.81
N ASP A 5 14.48 18.90 -3.09
CA ASP A 5 15.69 19.74 -3.08
C ASP A 5 15.65 20.88 -4.12
N ASP A 6 14.81 20.76 -5.16
CA ASP A 6 14.58 21.77 -6.19
C ASP A 6 13.55 22.84 -5.79
N GLY A 7 13.08 22.84 -4.53
CA GLY A 7 12.10 23.77 -4.01
C GLY A 7 10.65 23.49 -4.45
N THR A 8 10.42 22.40 -5.19
CA THR A 8 9.08 21.95 -5.53
C THR A 8 8.49 21.08 -4.42
N TYR A 9 7.17 21.09 -4.29
CA TYR A 9 6.47 20.14 -3.44
C TYR A 9 6.13 18.91 -4.26
N GLY A 10 6.58 17.74 -3.80
CA GLY A 10 6.07 16.47 -4.32
C GLY A 10 4.56 16.42 -4.13
N LEU A 11 3.80 16.49 -5.23
CA LEU A 11 2.39 16.15 -5.24
C LEU A 11 2.22 14.70 -4.78
N TYR A 12 1.02 14.36 -4.33
CA TYR A 12 0.68 12.99 -3.97
C TYR A 12 0.80 12.09 -5.21
N GLY A 13 1.88 11.31 -5.29
CA GLY A 13 2.09 10.32 -6.36
C GLY A 13 3.54 10.23 -6.80
N TYR A 14 3.97 9.01 -7.11
CA TYR A 14 5.28 8.68 -7.71
C TYR A 14 5.30 9.04 -9.20
N HIS A 15 4.80 10.22 -9.59
CA HIS A 15 4.58 10.59 -10.99
C HIS A 15 5.88 10.71 -11.80
N ASP A 16 7.01 10.97 -11.12
CA ASP A 16 8.33 11.12 -11.72
C ASP A 16 9.26 9.93 -11.42
N MET A 17 8.73 8.84 -10.84
CA MET A 17 9.53 7.69 -10.40
C MET A 17 9.03 6.41 -11.07
N ASP A 18 9.91 5.42 -11.17
CA ASP A 18 9.53 4.08 -11.62
C ASP A 18 8.35 3.56 -10.81
N VAL A 19 7.45 2.87 -11.49
CA VAL A 19 6.31 2.22 -10.86
C VAL A 19 6.80 1.27 -9.77
N SER A 20 6.27 1.41 -8.56
CA SER A 20 6.71 0.59 -7.42
C SER A 20 6.41 -0.90 -7.65
N LEU A 21 7.45 -1.71 -7.79
CA LEU A 21 7.35 -3.16 -7.85
C LEU A 21 7.29 -3.73 -6.44
N ARG A 22 6.17 -4.40 -6.12
CA ARG A 22 5.93 -4.99 -4.80
C ARG A 22 5.51 -6.45 -4.96
N PRO A 23 5.88 -7.33 -4.02
CA PRO A 23 5.39 -8.70 -4.03
C PRO A 23 3.89 -8.72 -3.75
N LEU A 24 3.16 -9.67 -4.33
CA LEU A 24 1.72 -9.82 -4.10
C LEU A 24 1.40 -10.22 -2.64
N THR A 25 2.32 -10.95 -2.01
CA THR A 25 2.23 -11.38 -0.62
C THR A 25 3.47 -10.92 0.16
N LYS A 26 3.31 -10.72 1.47
CA LYS A 26 4.39 -10.34 2.36
C LYS A 26 4.21 -10.96 3.74
N VAL A 27 5.31 -11.39 4.36
CA VAL A 27 5.33 -11.79 5.77
C VAL A 27 5.48 -10.54 6.64
N HIS A 28 4.56 -10.36 7.58
CA HIS A 28 4.61 -9.25 8.52
C HIS A 28 5.79 -9.41 9.48
N PRO A 29 6.73 -8.45 9.57
CA PRO A 29 8.01 -8.65 10.26
C PRO A 29 7.87 -8.91 11.76
N VAL A 30 6.81 -8.41 12.40
CA VAL A 30 6.57 -8.61 13.84
C VAL A 30 5.73 -9.85 14.15
N THR A 31 4.72 -10.18 13.32
CA THR A 31 3.71 -11.21 13.66
C THR A 31 3.96 -12.53 12.93
N GLY A 32 4.84 -12.54 11.93
CA GLY A 32 5.09 -13.71 11.08
C GLY A 32 3.92 -14.09 10.16
N ARG A 33 2.81 -13.34 10.18
CA ARG A 33 1.63 -13.62 9.35
C ARG A 33 1.86 -13.19 7.91
N THR A 34 1.49 -14.03 6.97
CA THR A 34 1.45 -13.66 5.55
C THR A 34 0.20 -12.84 5.26
N ASN A 35 0.39 -11.69 4.61
CA ASN A 35 -0.67 -10.79 4.17
C ASN A 35 -0.60 -10.55 2.66
N LEU A 36 -1.72 -10.14 2.07
CA LEU A 36 -1.76 -9.61 0.71
C LEU A 36 -1.27 -8.16 0.74
N LEU A 37 -0.28 -7.83 -0.10
CA LEU A 37 0.21 -6.47 -0.28
C LEU A 37 -0.42 -5.86 -1.54
N LEU A 38 -1.75 -5.81 -1.54
CA LEU A 38 -2.57 -5.36 -2.65
C LEU A 38 -3.56 -4.29 -2.18
N GLY A 39 -4.00 -3.45 -3.11
CA GLY A 39 -5.10 -2.51 -2.92
C GLY A 39 -5.42 -1.80 -4.22
N ARG A 40 -6.24 -0.76 -4.16
CA ARG A 40 -6.66 0.04 -5.34
C ARG A 40 -5.49 0.64 -6.16
N HIS A 41 -4.30 0.73 -5.58
CA HIS A 41 -3.11 1.28 -6.25
C HIS A 41 -2.36 0.24 -7.11
N ALA A 42 -2.68 -1.04 -6.99
CA ALA A 42 -2.13 -2.06 -7.87
C ALA A 42 -2.71 -1.89 -9.28
N HIS A 43 -1.85 -1.95 -10.29
CA HIS A 43 -2.21 -1.70 -11.69
C HIS A 43 -1.88 -2.88 -12.61
N ASN A 44 -0.81 -3.62 -12.33
CA ASN A 44 -0.40 -4.77 -13.13
C ASN A 44 0.30 -5.84 -12.26
N ILE A 45 0.24 -7.09 -12.71
CA ILE A 45 1.00 -8.24 -12.20
C ILE A 45 2.04 -8.62 -13.25
N VAL A 46 3.31 -8.60 -12.85
CA VAL A 46 4.42 -8.93 -13.74
C VAL A 46 4.27 -10.36 -14.29
N GLY A 47 4.41 -10.51 -15.60
CA GLY A 47 4.30 -11.80 -16.30
C GLY A 47 2.87 -12.20 -16.68
N MET A 48 1.86 -11.36 -16.42
CA MET A 48 0.49 -11.58 -16.86
C MET A 48 0.10 -10.62 -17.98
N ASP A 49 -0.86 -11.03 -18.81
CA ASP A 49 -1.57 -10.12 -19.71
C ASP A 49 -2.32 -9.05 -18.90
N GLU A 50 -2.47 -7.85 -19.46
CA GLU A 50 -3.08 -6.70 -18.78
C GLU A 50 -4.53 -6.98 -18.35
N ALA A 51 -5.32 -7.65 -19.21
CA ALA A 51 -6.71 -7.96 -18.92
C ALA A 51 -6.81 -8.99 -17.79
N ASP A 52 -6.01 -10.05 -17.88
CA ASP A 52 -5.96 -11.12 -16.87
C ASP A 52 -5.47 -10.60 -15.51
N SER A 53 -4.46 -9.73 -15.53
CA SER A 53 -3.93 -9.05 -14.35
C SER A 53 -5.00 -8.20 -13.68
N THR A 54 -5.69 -7.37 -14.47
CA THR A 54 -6.76 -6.49 -13.97
C THR A 54 -7.88 -7.31 -13.33
N GLU A 55 -8.35 -8.35 -14.01
CA GLU A 55 -9.40 -9.25 -13.49
C GLU A 55 -8.96 -9.89 -12.16
N LEU A 56 -7.72 -10.38 -12.09
CA LEU A 56 -7.20 -10.99 -10.88
C LEU A 56 -7.08 -10.00 -9.71
N ILE A 57 -6.55 -8.81 -9.96
CA ILE A 57 -6.44 -7.74 -8.96
C ILE A 57 -7.82 -7.39 -8.40
N ASP A 58 -8.80 -7.18 -9.28
CA ASP A 58 -10.17 -6.83 -8.89
C ASP A 58 -10.82 -7.93 -8.07
N ARG A 59 -10.66 -9.20 -8.49
CA ARG A 59 -11.18 -10.36 -7.76
C ARG A 59 -10.57 -10.47 -6.37
N ILE A 60 -9.26 -10.31 -6.23
CA ILE A 60 -8.58 -10.36 -4.93
C ILE A 60 -9.04 -9.21 -4.03
N ASN A 61 -9.09 -7.98 -4.56
CA ASN A 61 -9.54 -6.81 -3.81
C ASN A 61 -11.00 -6.99 -3.34
N ALA A 62 -11.88 -7.46 -4.22
CA ALA A 62 -13.28 -7.71 -3.89
C ALA A 62 -13.43 -8.75 -2.78
N ALA A 63 -12.67 -9.85 -2.84
CA ALA A 63 -12.69 -10.92 -1.84
C ALA A 63 -12.10 -10.47 -0.49
N ALA A 64 -11.01 -9.71 -0.52
CA ALA A 64 -10.36 -9.18 0.68
C ALA A 64 -11.27 -8.21 1.46
N ALA A 65 -12.15 -7.49 0.75
CA ALA A 65 -13.08 -6.51 1.32
C ALA A 65 -14.45 -7.11 1.74
N GLN A 66 -14.58 -8.44 1.88
CA GLN A 66 -15.80 -9.09 2.38
C GLN A 66 -15.73 -9.44 3.88
N PRO A 67 -16.89 -9.57 4.56
CA PRO A 67 -16.96 -10.16 5.89
C PRO A 67 -16.28 -11.55 5.95
N PRO A 68 -15.66 -11.92 7.09
CA PRO A 68 -15.56 -11.16 8.35
C PRO A 68 -14.33 -10.24 8.42
N ARG A 69 -13.68 -9.91 7.28
CA ARG A 69 -12.42 -9.15 7.24
C ARG A 69 -12.59 -7.63 7.26
N THR A 70 -13.82 -7.15 7.41
CA THR A 70 -14.14 -5.72 7.40
C THR A 70 -14.49 -5.24 8.80
N TYR A 71 -14.03 -4.03 9.12
CA TYR A 71 -14.40 -3.29 10.31
C TYR A 71 -14.75 -1.86 9.90
N GLN A 72 -15.87 -1.35 10.41
CA GLN A 72 -16.29 0.03 10.19
C GLN A 72 -16.29 0.77 11.53
N HIS A 73 -15.41 1.75 11.64
CA HIS A 73 -15.34 2.62 12.80
C HIS A 73 -16.37 3.76 12.67
N GLN A 74 -17.23 3.90 13.67
CA GLN A 74 -18.12 5.05 13.83
C GLN A 74 -17.44 6.05 14.75
N TRP A 75 -16.99 7.17 14.18
CA TRP A 75 -16.23 8.18 14.90
C TRP A 75 -17.10 8.92 15.92
N THR A 76 -16.52 9.14 17.10
CA THR A 76 -16.99 10.08 18.12
C THR A 76 -15.94 11.18 18.33
N GLU A 77 -16.37 12.37 18.73
CA GLU A 77 -15.45 13.47 19.02
C GLU A 77 -14.40 13.08 20.08
N GLY A 78 -13.14 13.41 19.81
CA GLY A 78 -12.02 13.11 20.70
C GLY A 78 -11.43 11.71 20.54
N GLU A 79 -12.00 10.84 19.70
CA GLU A 79 -11.42 9.52 19.44
C GLU A 79 -10.16 9.58 18.57
N ALA A 80 -9.26 8.64 18.85
CA ALA A 80 -8.08 8.38 18.04
C ALA A 80 -8.05 6.90 17.65
N VAL A 81 -7.86 6.63 16.36
CA VAL A 81 -7.65 5.28 15.84
C VAL A 81 -6.23 5.16 15.33
N LEU A 82 -5.53 4.13 15.80
CA LEU A 82 -4.25 3.70 15.27
C LEU A 82 -4.46 2.41 14.47
N TRP A 83 -3.89 2.35 13.27
CA TRP A 83 -3.91 1.13 12.47
C TRP A 83 -2.56 0.85 11.84
N ASP A 84 -2.32 -0.43 11.54
CA ASP A 84 -1.11 -0.90 10.89
C ASP A 84 -1.33 -1.02 9.37
N ASN A 85 -0.74 -0.11 8.60
CA ASN A 85 -0.85 -0.12 7.14
C ASN A 85 -0.21 -1.36 6.48
N ARG A 86 0.60 -2.13 7.20
CA ARG A 86 1.29 -3.32 6.66
C ARG A 86 0.38 -4.54 6.52
N CYS A 87 -0.84 -4.48 7.06
CA CYS A 87 -1.77 -5.62 7.07
C CYS A 87 -3.24 -5.26 6.84
N ILE A 88 -3.56 -4.01 6.48
CA ILE A 88 -4.94 -3.58 6.23
C ILE A 88 -5.06 -2.70 4.99
N MET A 89 -6.22 -2.76 4.36
CA MET A 89 -6.71 -1.70 3.48
C MET A 89 -7.71 -0.83 4.25
N HIS A 90 -7.79 0.46 3.91
CA HIS A 90 -8.78 1.36 4.49
C HIS A 90 -9.38 2.28 3.42
N ARG A 91 -10.59 2.76 3.68
CA ARG A 91 -11.24 3.79 2.86
C ARG A 91 -12.08 4.71 3.74
N GLY A 92 -12.20 5.97 3.31
CA GLY A 92 -13.28 6.83 3.78
C GLY A 92 -14.64 6.34 3.25
N VAL A 93 -15.69 6.56 4.03
CA VAL A 93 -17.08 6.45 3.57
C VAL A 93 -17.63 7.85 3.28
N PRO A 94 -18.66 7.98 2.43
CA PRO A 94 -19.33 9.26 2.21
C PRO A 94 -19.68 9.96 3.53
N TRP A 95 -19.53 11.28 3.55
CA TRP A 95 -19.87 12.15 4.66
C TRP A 95 -20.77 13.27 4.15
N LYS A 96 -21.60 13.81 5.04
CA LYS A 96 -22.42 14.99 4.77
C LYS A 96 -21.52 16.21 4.55
N MET A 97 -21.31 16.57 3.29
CA MET A 97 -20.33 17.62 2.92
C MET A 97 -20.78 19.03 3.31
N ASP A 98 -22.01 19.20 3.80
CA ASP A 98 -22.53 20.41 4.44
C ASP A 98 -22.15 20.54 5.92
N GLU A 99 -21.65 19.46 6.54
CA GLU A 99 -21.17 19.44 7.92
C GLU A 99 -19.63 19.39 7.95
N PRO A 100 -18.95 20.22 8.76
CA PRO A 100 -17.50 20.18 8.86
C PRO A 100 -17.02 18.88 9.49
N ARG A 101 -16.05 18.22 8.85
CA ARG A 101 -15.33 17.06 9.41
C ARG A 101 -13.85 17.40 9.54
N ARG A 102 -13.38 17.58 10.78
CA ARG A 102 -11.97 17.86 11.07
C ARG A 102 -11.29 16.61 11.61
N MET A 103 -10.23 16.18 10.94
CA MET A 103 -9.42 15.04 11.35
C MET A 103 -7.96 15.43 11.32
N TRP A 104 -7.23 15.07 12.37
CA TRP A 104 -5.78 15.19 12.41
C TRP A 104 -5.19 13.83 12.11
N HIS A 105 -4.15 13.79 11.28
CA HIS A 105 -3.48 12.53 10.98
C HIS A 105 -1.96 12.71 11.03
N THR A 106 -1.29 11.66 11.49
CA THR A 106 0.14 11.49 11.36
C THR A 106 0.44 10.08 10.86
N ARG A 107 1.66 9.84 10.39
CA ARG A 107 2.11 8.53 9.91
C ARG A 107 3.46 8.23 10.52
N ILE A 108 3.65 6.98 10.93
CA ILE A 108 4.94 6.46 11.35
C ILE A 108 5.60 5.86 10.10
N ALA A 109 6.85 6.23 9.83
CA ALA A 109 7.60 5.68 8.73
C ALA A 109 7.76 4.16 8.88
N GLY A 110 7.60 3.43 7.77
CA GLY A 110 7.92 2.01 7.72
C GLY A 110 9.42 1.77 7.71
N ASP A 111 9.85 0.58 8.12
CA ASP A 111 11.25 0.15 7.97
C ASP A 111 11.57 -0.01 6.48
N PRO A 112 12.56 0.74 5.93
CA PRO A 112 12.90 0.67 4.52
C PRO A 112 13.25 -0.74 4.03
N ALA A 113 13.86 -1.59 4.86
CA ALA A 113 14.27 -2.94 4.47
C ALA A 113 13.08 -3.87 4.23
N THR A 114 11.94 -3.60 4.86
CA THR A 114 10.75 -4.45 4.76
C THR A 114 9.62 -3.78 4.00
N GLU A 115 9.50 -2.44 4.03
CA GLU A 115 8.36 -1.69 3.49
C GLU A 115 8.63 -0.99 2.15
N SER A 116 9.89 -0.92 1.70
CA SER A 116 10.21 -0.35 0.38
C SER A 116 9.78 -1.25 -0.76
N ALA A 117 9.52 -0.65 -1.92
CA ALA A 117 9.36 -1.42 -3.15
C ALA A 117 10.70 -2.05 -3.54
N VAL A 118 10.66 -3.21 -4.20
CA VAL A 118 11.85 -3.98 -4.60
C VAL A 118 12.76 -3.14 -5.48
N ASN A 119 12.20 -2.37 -6.40
CA ASN A 119 12.94 -1.50 -7.31
C ASN A 119 13.31 -0.13 -6.73
N HIS A 120 12.85 0.21 -5.51
CA HIS A 120 13.18 1.46 -4.82
C HIS A 120 14.07 1.24 -3.59
N THR A 121 14.58 0.02 -3.38
CA THR A 121 15.48 -0.27 -2.26
C THR A 121 16.86 0.29 -2.57
N SER A 122 17.25 1.37 -1.88
CA SER A 122 18.57 1.99 -2.02
C SER A 122 19.62 1.13 -1.32
N ALA A 123 20.44 0.43 -2.12
CA ALA A 123 21.62 -0.35 -1.74
C ALA A 123 21.34 -1.55 -0.80
N GLU A 124 21.68 -2.75 -1.30
CA GLU A 124 21.47 -4.07 -0.67
C GLU A 124 20.00 -4.52 -0.63
N LEU A 125 19.52 -4.97 -1.80
CA LEU A 125 18.32 -5.81 -1.91
C LEU A 125 18.41 -6.95 -0.88
N SER A 126 17.36 -7.18 -0.10
CA SER A 126 17.28 -8.39 0.72
C SER A 126 17.44 -9.64 -0.17
N PRO A 127 17.95 -10.79 0.34
CA PRO A 127 18.10 -11.99 -0.47
C PRO A 127 16.82 -12.43 -1.20
N GLN A 128 15.65 -12.15 -0.60
CA GLN A 128 14.33 -12.39 -1.20
C GLN A 128 14.03 -11.42 -2.35
N ALA A 129 14.40 -10.15 -2.21
CA ALA A 129 14.26 -9.14 -3.25
C ALA A 129 15.22 -9.38 -4.43
N VAL A 130 16.43 -9.88 -4.19
CA VAL A 130 17.37 -10.32 -5.24
C VAL A 130 16.81 -11.50 -6.03
N ALA A 131 16.33 -12.54 -5.33
CA ALA A 131 15.76 -13.73 -5.97
C ALA A 131 14.52 -13.38 -6.81
N MET A 132 13.67 -12.49 -6.32
CA MET A 132 12.49 -12.05 -7.06
C MET A 132 12.85 -11.17 -8.27
N LYS A 133 13.88 -10.32 -8.16
CA LYS A 133 14.38 -9.53 -9.30
C LYS A 133 14.97 -10.44 -10.39
N ALA A 134 15.75 -11.45 -10.03
CA ALA A 134 16.32 -12.39 -10.99
C ALA A 134 15.25 -13.21 -11.74
N GLN A 135 14.15 -13.58 -11.07
CA GLN A 135 13.08 -14.36 -11.68
C GLN A 135 12.15 -13.58 -12.62
N LEU A 136 12.16 -12.25 -12.57
CA LEU A 136 11.21 -11.41 -13.31
C LEU A 136 11.83 -10.69 -14.52
N PHE A 137 13.16 -10.66 -14.63
CA PHE A 137 13.88 -9.89 -15.65
C PHE A 137 14.92 -10.71 -16.45
N ASP A 138 14.90 -12.05 -16.29
CA ASP A 138 15.56 -13.03 -17.17
C ASP A 138 14.51 -13.72 -18.06
#